data_AF-X0QAD7-F1
#
_entry.id   AF-X0QAD7-F1
#
_cell.length_a   1.000
_cell.length_b   1.000
_cell.length_c   1.000
_cell.angle_alpha   90.00
_cell.angle_beta   90.00
_cell.angle_gamma   90.00
#
_symmetry.space_group_name_H-M   'P 1'
#
loop_
_entity.id
_entity.type
_entity.pdbx_description
1 polymer ?
#
loop_
_entity_poly.entity_id
_entity_poly.type
_entity_poly.pdbx_seq_one_letter_code
_entity_poly.pdbx_strand_id
1 'polypeptide(L)'
;MDVTIVEQSGQVAAPFDSEIAEIVAAELQAQGVHVLLHHTIKEITDNGKTLVFDNGTTHQTDMLFLGTGVQPNSQLAADAGIKLSEDGHIIVNQQLATSLPDIYAIGDVIETTSLITGQPIPSLLSSAANRQGHLLADVFNGAPLIYKGFIGAGVAKFFDLTVSYVGYTEQMLQQAGINDYRSVFITPFDHAYFFPNADRVNFKLLYQDKTGKILGGQAVGRNGIDKRISQLSVAITGNLTVTDLPSLEIPYSPPYSSTRDVLNIAGYVAINQLTNRTATIKLTDIPETDFKSAFFLDIREAGKPAAGSVTPTLNIPLSELRERINEVPTDKKVYITFRKGLGPYNASRILAGKGIKATMIEE
;
A
#
# COMPACT_ATOMS: atom_id res chain seq x y z
N MET A 1 21.46 -22.34 -2.41
CA MET A 1 20.26 -23.18 -2.29
C MET A 1 19.30 -22.69 -3.34
N ASP A 2 18.79 -23.59 -4.19
CA ASP A 2 17.76 -23.24 -5.16
C ASP A 2 16.39 -23.20 -4.45
N VAL A 3 15.57 -22.19 -4.74
CA VAL A 3 14.32 -21.94 -4.01
C VAL A 3 13.21 -21.62 -5.00
N THR A 4 12.11 -22.36 -4.86
CA THR A 4 10.87 -22.11 -5.59
C THR A 4 9.75 -21.74 -4.61
N ILE A 5 9.12 -20.59 -4.82
CA ILE A 5 7.88 -20.18 -4.14
C ILE A 5 6.71 -20.57 -5.04
N VAL A 6 5.78 -21.34 -4.48
CA VAL A 6 4.52 -21.71 -5.13
C VAL A 6 3.40 -20.95 -4.44
N GLU A 7 2.58 -20.25 -5.21
CA GLU A 7 1.49 -19.43 -4.72
C GLU A 7 0.24 -19.63 -5.57
N GLN A 8 -0.90 -19.83 -4.91
CA GLN A 8 -2.20 -20.05 -5.56
C GLN A 8 -2.75 -18.76 -6.19
N SER A 9 -2.45 -17.62 -5.57
CA SER A 9 -2.91 -16.31 -6.03
C SER A 9 -2.04 -15.75 -7.16
N GLY A 10 -2.45 -14.60 -7.69
CA GLY A 10 -1.73 -13.90 -8.76
C GLY A 10 -0.58 -13.01 -8.29
N GLN A 11 -0.18 -13.08 -7.02
CA GLN A 11 0.91 -12.27 -6.49
C GLN A 11 1.58 -12.92 -5.29
N VAL A 12 2.86 -12.62 -5.10
CA VAL A 12 3.57 -12.94 -3.85
C VAL A 12 3.23 -11.93 -2.75
N ALA A 13 3.72 -12.21 -1.54
CA ALA A 13 3.77 -11.25 -0.44
C ALA A 13 2.40 -10.63 -0.09
N ALA A 14 1.35 -11.44 0.02
CA ALA A 14 0.15 -11.01 0.72
C ALA A 14 0.52 -10.52 2.14
N PRO A 15 -0.08 -9.42 2.66
CA PRO A 15 -1.29 -8.76 2.16
C PRO A 15 -1.05 -7.52 1.26
N PHE A 16 0.17 -7.27 0.76
CA PHE A 16 0.48 -6.05 0.02
C PHE A 16 -0.33 -5.92 -1.28
N ASP A 17 -0.66 -4.69 -1.70
CA ASP A 17 -1.30 -4.45 -2.99
C ASP A 17 -0.35 -4.73 -4.16
N SER A 18 -0.91 -4.96 -5.35
CA SER A 18 -0.20 -5.48 -6.52
C SER A 18 1.03 -4.65 -6.90
N GLU A 19 0.96 -3.32 -6.86
CA GLU A 19 2.11 -2.49 -7.25
C GLU A 19 3.29 -2.57 -6.26
N ILE A 20 3.04 -2.94 -5.00
CA ILE A 20 4.08 -3.23 -4.01
C ILE A 20 4.58 -4.66 -4.19
N ALA A 21 3.67 -5.61 -4.40
CA ALA A 21 3.98 -7.02 -4.59
C ALA A 21 4.82 -7.27 -5.86
N GLU A 22 4.59 -6.53 -6.94
CA GLU A 22 5.39 -6.59 -8.17
C GLU A 22 6.86 -6.22 -7.92
N ILE A 23 7.12 -5.20 -7.10
CA ILE A 23 8.48 -4.79 -6.72
C ILE A 23 9.16 -5.91 -5.90
N VAL A 24 8.41 -6.56 -5.02
CA VAL A 24 8.90 -7.72 -4.25
C VAL A 24 9.20 -8.90 -5.16
N ALA A 25 8.29 -9.23 -6.09
CA ALA A 25 8.48 -10.31 -7.05
C ALA A 25 9.74 -10.10 -7.91
N ALA A 26 9.97 -8.87 -8.37
CA ALA A 26 11.17 -8.52 -9.12
C ALA A 26 12.46 -8.72 -8.30
N GLU A 27 12.47 -8.36 -7.02
CA GLU A 27 13.62 -8.60 -6.14
C GLU A 27 13.84 -10.11 -5.90
N LEU A 28 12.78 -10.89 -5.64
CA LEU A 28 12.88 -12.34 -5.49
C LEU A 28 13.54 -12.98 -6.73
N GLN A 29 13.06 -12.62 -7.92
CA GLN A 29 13.60 -13.11 -9.19
C GLN A 29 15.04 -12.66 -9.42
N ALA A 30 15.37 -11.41 -9.11
CA ALA A 30 16.74 -10.89 -9.23
C ALA A 30 17.74 -11.64 -8.34
N GLN A 31 17.26 -12.20 -7.23
CA GLN A 31 18.04 -12.99 -6.27
C GLN A 31 18.02 -14.50 -6.60
N GLY A 32 17.45 -14.87 -7.76
CA GLY A 32 17.42 -16.25 -8.26
C GLY A 32 16.31 -17.12 -7.68
N VAL A 33 15.30 -16.54 -7.03
CA VAL A 33 14.13 -17.29 -6.55
C VAL A 33 13.14 -17.51 -7.69
N HIS A 34 12.72 -18.76 -7.89
CA HIS A 34 11.66 -19.10 -8.83
C HIS A 34 10.30 -18.81 -8.20
N VAL A 35 9.42 -18.11 -8.93
CA VAL A 35 8.07 -17.76 -8.44
C VAL A 35 7.04 -18.35 -9.38
N LEU A 36 6.26 -19.30 -8.86
CA LEU A 36 5.17 -19.98 -9.56
C LEU A 36 3.83 -19.49 -9.01
N LEU A 37 3.26 -18.48 -9.66
CA LEU A 37 1.93 -17.93 -9.34
C LEU A 37 0.82 -18.74 -10.00
N HIS A 38 -0.41 -18.65 -9.50
CA HIS A 38 -1.56 -19.40 -10.02
C HIS A 38 -1.37 -20.93 -10.02
N HIS A 39 -0.59 -21.47 -9.08
CA HIS A 39 -0.38 -22.90 -8.94
C HIS A 39 -0.92 -23.39 -7.59
N THR A 40 -1.89 -24.29 -7.63
CA THR A 40 -2.40 -24.97 -6.44
C THR A 40 -1.75 -26.33 -6.31
N ILE A 41 -1.11 -26.63 -5.18
CA ILE A 41 -0.61 -27.98 -4.88
C ILE A 41 -1.82 -28.86 -4.54
N LYS A 42 -2.13 -29.83 -5.41
CA LYS A 42 -3.24 -30.76 -5.24
C LYS A 42 -2.83 -31.98 -4.43
N GLU A 43 -1.61 -32.46 -4.62
CA GLU A 43 -1.10 -33.66 -3.97
C GLU A 43 0.41 -33.54 -3.71
N ILE A 44 0.87 -34.11 -2.61
CA ILE A 44 2.29 -34.26 -2.28
C ILE A 44 2.59 -35.75 -2.24
N THR A 45 3.46 -36.22 -3.13
CA THR A 45 3.81 -37.62 -3.31
C THR A 45 5.31 -37.86 -3.12
N ASP A 46 5.75 -39.11 -3.29
CA ASP A 46 7.15 -39.53 -3.14
C ASP A 46 7.80 -39.05 -1.82
N ASN A 47 7.11 -39.31 -0.70
CA ASN A 47 7.55 -38.91 0.64
C ASN A 47 7.89 -37.41 0.77
N GLY A 48 7.16 -36.53 0.08
CA GLY A 48 7.36 -35.09 0.14
C GLY A 48 8.18 -34.50 -1.00
N LYS A 49 8.70 -35.32 -1.90
CA LYS A 49 9.63 -34.87 -2.97
C LYS A 49 8.94 -34.42 -4.24
N THR A 50 7.74 -34.90 -4.51
CA THR A 50 7.01 -34.55 -5.73
C THR A 50 5.73 -33.78 -5.38
N LEU A 51 5.66 -32.52 -5.82
CA LEU A 51 4.45 -31.70 -5.77
C LEU A 51 3.67 -31.89 -7.08
N VAL A 52 2.39 -32.24 -6.98
CA VAL A 52 1.47 -32.35 -8.12
C VAL A 52 0.55 -31.14 -8.10
N PHE A 53 0.57 -30.34 -9.15
CA PHE A 53 -0.28 -29.17 -9.29
C PHE A 53 -1.67 -29.53 -9.84
N ASP A 54 -2.64 -28.66 -9.63
CA ASP A 54 -4.02 -28.79 -10.12
C ASP A 54 -4.13 -28.94 -11.65
N ASN A 55 -3.22 -28.33 -12.40
CA ASN A 55 -3.09 -28.46 -13.86
C ASN A 55 -2.41 -29.77 -14.32
N GLY A 56 -2.03 -30.66 -13.39
CA GLY A 56 -1.40 -31.95 -13.66
C GLY A 56 0.12 -31.89 -13.89
N THR A 57 0.73 -30.71 -13.89
CA THR A 57 2.19 -30.59 -13.92
C THR A 57 2.79 -30.90 -12.54
N THR A 58 4.09 -31.21 -12.51
CA THR A 58 4.77 -31.63 -11.27
C THR A 58 6.03 -30.81 -11.03
N HIS A 59 6.38 -30.63 -9.76
CA HIS A 59 7.64 -30.01 -9.34
C HIS A 59 8.38 -30.92 -8.35
N GLN A 60 9.69 -31.07 -8.54
CA GLN A 60 10.55 -31.87 -7.68
C GLN A 60 11.25 -30.99 -6.65
N THR A 61 11.33 -31.44 -5.41
CA THR A 61 12.05 -30.74 -4.34
C THR A 61 12.70 -31.74 -3.37
N ASP A 62 13.74 -31.28 -2.68
CA ASP A 62 14.37 -32.00 -1.58
C ASP A 62 13.76 -31.66 -0.22
N MET A 63 13.10 -30.49 -0.12
CA MET A 63 12.54 -29.96 1.12
C MET A 63 11.31 -29.10 0.85
N LEU A 64 10.31 -29.20 1.71
CA LEU A 64 9.09 -28.40 1.63
C LEU A 64 8.89 -27.58 2.91
N PHE A 65 8.64 -26.29 2.74
CA PHE A 65 8.17 -25.40 3.80
C PHE A 65 6.73 -24.99 3.49
N LEU A 66 5.80 -25.26 4.42
CA LEU A 66 4.40 -24.86 4.30
C LEU A 66 4.19 -23.53 5.02
N GLY A 67 3.86 -22.49 4.27
CA GLY A 67 3.58 -21.13 4.76
C GLY A 67 2.24 -20.60 4.26
N THR A 68 1.17 -21.39 4.41
CA THR A 68 -0.15 -21.12 3.79
C THR A 68 -1.13 -20.38 4.71
N GLY A 69 -0.62 -19.67 5.71
CA GLY A 69 -1.42 -18.97 6.72
C GLY A 69 -1.66 -19.77 8.01
N VAL A 70 -2.48 -19.20 8.89
CA VAL A 70 -2.78 -19.74 10.22
C VAL A 70 -4.29 -19.68 10.49
N GLN A 71 -4.77 -20.50 11.43
CA GLN A 71 -6.14 -20.47 11.92
C GLN A 71 -6.14 -20.26 13.44
N PRO A 72 -7.16 -19.59 14.01
CA PRO A 72 -7.25 -19.39 15.45
C PRO A 72 -7.39 -20.73 16.19
N ASN A 73 -6.58 -20.93 17.23
CA ASN A 73 -6.68 -22.11 18.10
C ASN A 73 -7.79 -21.93 19.15
N SER A 74 -9.04 -21.99 18.72
CA SER A 74 -10.22 -21.63 19.53
C SER A 74 -11.06 -22.81 19.99
N GLN A 75 -10.63 -24.06 19.77
CA GLN A 75 -11.43 -25.26 20.11
C GLN A 75 -11.83 -25.28 21.59
N LEU A 76 -10.90 -24.99 22.51
CA LEU A 76 -11.19 -24.93 23.95
C LEU A 76 -12.29 -23.89 24.26
N ALA A 77 -12.25 -22.74 23.58
CA ALA A 77 -13.22 -21.68 23.76
C ALA A 77 -14.60 -22.10 23.20
N ALA A 78 -14.62 -22.74 22.04
CA ALA A 78 -15.82 -23.30 21.43
C ALA A 78 -16.51 -24.32 22.36
N ASP A 79 -15.74 -25.29 22.87
CA ASP A 79 -16.23 -26.35 23.76
C ASP A 79 -16.77 -25.78 25.08
N ALA A 80 -16.21 -24.66 25.55
CA ALA A 80 -16.67 -23.93 26.72
C ALA A 80 -17.92 -23.07 26.47
N GLY A 81 -18.35 -22.89 25.22
CA GLY A 81 -19.48 -22.02 24.84
C GLY A 81 -19.15 -20.54 24.74
N ILE A 82 -17.87 -20.19 24.57
CA ILE A 82 -17.44 -18.81 24.29
C ILE A 82 -17.84 -18.45 22.86
N LYS A 83 -18.37 -17.23 22.67
CA LYS A 83 -18.74 -16.72 21.35
C LYS A 83 -17.52 -16.58 20.44
N LEU A 84 -17.62 -17.15 19.25
CA LEU A 84 -16.64 -17.02 18.18
C LEU A 84 -17.22 -16.22 17.01
N SER A 85 -16.36 -15.58 16.24
CA SER A 85 -16.67 -15.00 14.93
C SER A 85 -16.91 -16.11 13.89
N GLU A 86 -17.40 -15.72 12.70
CA GLU A 86 -17.65 -16.66 11.60
C GLU A 86 -16.38 -17.43 11.15
N ASP A 87 -15.21 -16.80 11.29
CA ASP A 87 -13.90 -17.38 10.97
C ASP A 87 -13.21 -18.03 12.19
N GLY A 88 -13.92 -18.19 13.30
CA GLY A 88 -13.50 -18.98 14.46
C GLY A 88 -12.63 -18.25 15.48
N HIS A 89 -12.45 -16.93 15.38
CA HIS A 89 -11.72 -16.15 16.38
C HIS A 89 -12.59 -15.90 17.62
N ILE A 90 -11.96 -15.78 18.80
CA ILE A 90 -12.64 -15.46 20.06
C ILE A 90 -13.03 -13.98 20.05
N ILE A 91 -14.33 -13.68 20.14
CA ILE A 91 -14.81 -12.31 20.20
C ILE A 91 -14.56 -11.75 21.59
N VAL A 92 -13.84 -10.63 21.67
CA VAL A 92 -13.58 -9.93 22.92
C VAL A 92 -14.04 -8.48 22.92
N ASN A 93 -14.37 -7.96 24.10
CA ASN A 93 -14.65 -6.53 24.26
C ASN A 93 -13.36 -5.70 24.41
N GLN A 94 -13.50 -4.39 24.66
CA GLN A 94 -12.35 -3.48 24.83
C GLN A 94 -11.52 -3.74 26.09
N GLN A 95 -12.01 -4.53 27.05
CA GLN A 95 -11.24 -5.02 28.20
C GLN A 95 -10.63 -6.42 27.95
N LEU A 96 -10.71 -6.91 26.71
CA LEU A 96 -10.23 -8.23 26.28
C LEU A 96 -11.00 -9.40 26.95
N ALA A 97 -12.17 -9.11 27.52
CA ALA A 97 -13.05 -10.11 28.13
C ALA A 97 -13.85 -10.84 27.04
N THR A 98 -14.01 -12.15 27.22
CA THR A 98 -14.84 -13.00 26.35
C THR A 98 -16.33 -12.86 26.70
N SER A 99 -17.18 -13.66 26.06
CA SER A 99 -18.61 -13.72 26.42
C SER A 99 -18.90 -14.42 27.75
N LEU A 100 -17.93 -15.10 28.35
CA LEU A 100 -18.08 -15.74 29.66
C LEU A 100 -17.40 -14.89 30.76
N PRO A 101 -18.01 -14.82 31.95
CA PRO A 101 -17.41 -14.11 33.07
C PRO A 101 -16.06 -14.74 33.44
N ASP A 102 -15.14 -13.90 33.92
CA ASP A 102 -13.81 -14.30 34.41
C ASP A 102 -12.88 -14.97 33.38
N ILE A 103 -13.27 -15.03 32.10
CA ILE A 103 -12.46 -15.56 31.00
C ILE A 103 -12.11 -14.45 30.01
N TYR A 104 -10.82 -14.30 29.74
CA TYR A 104 -10.23 -13.31 28.85
C TYR A 104 -9.40 -14.00 27.77
N ALA A 105 -9.25 -13.35 26.62
CA ALA A 105 -8.44 -13.86 25.51
C ALA A 105 -7.62 -12.72 24.90
N ILE A 106 -6.40 -13.05 24.45
CA ILE A 106 -5.47 -12.12 23.82
C ILE A 106 -4.70 -12.80 22.69
N GLY A 107 -4.04 -12.01 21.85
CA GLY A 107 -3.17 -12.48 20.77
C GLY A 107 -3.95 -12.97 19.55
N ASP A 108 -3.27 -13.76 18.72
CA ASP A 108 -3.73 -14.14 17.39
C ASP A 108 -5.07 -14.91 17.35
N VAL A 109 -5.53 -15.42 18.50
CA VAL A 109 -6.81 -16.16 18.59
C VAL A 109 -8.04 -15.24 18.66
N ILE A 110 -7.87 -13.93 18.86
CA ILE A 110 -8.99 -13.02 19.11
C ILE A 110 -9.44 -12.25 17.85
N GLU A 111 -10.73 -11.95 17.82
CA GLU A 111 -11.30 -10.87 17.03
C GLU A 111 -11.51 -9.65 17.94
N THR A 112 -11.04 -8.50 17.49
CA THR A 112 -11.18 -7.22 18.19
C THR A 112 -11.69 -6.15 17.23
N THR A 113 -11.68 -4.89 17.64
CA THR A 113 -12.18 -3.78 16.82
C THR A 113 -11.03 -3.09 16.08
N SER A 114 -11.22 -2.85 14.78
CA SER A 114 -10.36 -1.98 13.98
C SER A 114 -10.43 -0.55 14.50
N LEU A 115 -9.32 0.03 14.91
CA LEU A 115 -9.28 1.44 15.33
C LEU A 115 -9.54 2.39 14.13
N ILE A 116 -9.39 1.89 12.91
CA ILE A 116 -9.56 2.67 11.67
C ILE A 116 -11.02 2.67 11.24
N THR A 117 -11.68 1.51 11.16
CA THR A 117 -13.03 1.40 10.59
C THR A 117 -14.11 1.17 11.65
N GLY A 118 -13.74 0.76 12.86
CA GLY A 118 -14.69 0.31 13.88
C GLY A 118 -15.28 -1.08 13.62
N GLN A 119 -14.90 -1.74 12.52
CA GLN A 119 -15.37 -3.09 12.19
C GLN A 119 -14.56 -4.16 12.96
N PRO A 120 -15.12 -5.37 13.13
CA PRO A 120 -14.37 -6.51 13.65
C PRO A 120 -13.13 -6.83 12.79
N ILE A 121 -12.03 -7.22 13.43
CA ILE A 121 -10.77 -7.57 12.77
C ILE A 121 -9.97 -8.56 13.64
N PRO A 122 -9.34 -9.60 13.05
CA PRO A 122 -8.45 -10.49 13.79
C PRO A 122 -7.14 -9.79 14.15
N SER A 123 -6.60 -10.08 15.34
CA SER A 123 -5.38 -9.43 15.86
C SER A 123 -4.13 -10.28 15.63
N LEU A 124 -3.68 -10.38 14.38
CA LEU A 124 -2.63 -11.31 13.94
C LEU A 124 -1.20 -10.74 13.97
N LEU A 125 -0.76 -10.16 15.10
CA LEU A 125 0.61 -9.62 15.24
C LEU A 125 1.14 -9.73 16.66
N SER A 126 2.38 -10.18 16.79
CA SER A 126 3.09 -10.31 18.08
C SER A 126 3.16 -9.00 18.88
N SER A 127 3.29 -7.86 18.19
CA SER A 127 3.30 -6.52 18.82
C SER A 127 1.94 -6.14 19.42
N ALA A 128 0.83 -6.65 18.87
CA ALA A 128 -0.49 -6.49 19.46
C ALA A 128 -0.68 -7.43 20.65
N ALA A 129 -0.31 -8.71 20.49
CA ALA A 129 -0.38 -9.71 21.57
C ALA A 129 0.35 -9.28 22.84
N ASN A 130 1.57 -8.76 22.71
CA ASN A 130 2.36 -8.26 23.85
C ASN A 130 1.68 -7.06 24.54
N ARG A 131 1.16 -6.10 23.77
CA ARG A 131 0.46 -4.93 24.34
C ARG A 131 -0.84 -5.34 25.02
N GLN A 132 -1.56 -6.30 24.46
CA GLN A 132 -2.78 -6.85 25.04
C GLN A 132 -2.49 -7.55 26.37
N GLY A 133 -1.46 -8.39 26.44
CA GLY A 133 -1.06 -9.05 27.68
C GLY A 133 -0.65 -8.07 28.79
N HIS A 134 0.13 -7.04 28.44
CA HIS A 134 0.50 -6.00 29.39
C HIS A 134 -0.72 -5.21 29.89
N LEU A 135 -1.56 -4.76 28.96
CA LEU A 135 -2.82 -4.08 29.28
C LEU A 135 -3.72 -4.91 30.20
N LEU A 136 -3.86 -6.21 29.91
CA LEU A 136 -4.73 -7.09 30.67
C LEU A 136 -4.24 -7.25 32.12
N ALA A 137 -2.92 -7.28 32.33
CA ALA A 137 -2.34 -7.28 33.66
C ALA A 137 -2.75 -6.02 34.45
N ASP A 138 -2.73 -4.84 33.84
CA ASP A 138 -3.19 -3.60 34.50
C ASP A 138 -4.69 -3.65 34.79
N VAL A 139 -5.51 -4.15 33.84
CA VAL A 139 -6.96 -4.31 34.02
C VAL A 139 -7.27 -5.23 35.21
N PHE A 140 -6.56 -6.35 35.36
CA PHE A 140 -6.71 -7.24 36.52
C PHE A 140 -6.31 -6.59 37.85
N ASN A 141 -5.45 -5.58 37.82
CA ASN A 141 -5.08 -4.78 38.99
C ASN A 141 -5.99 -3.56 39.20
N GLY A 142 -7.15 -3.51 38.52
CA GLY A 142 -8.17 -2.48 38.71
C GLY A 142 -7.91 -1.19 37.95
N ALA A 143 -6.92 -1.15 37.04
CA ALA A 143 -6.70 0.01 36.19
C ALA A 143 -7.85 0.13 35.17
N PRO A 144 -8.44 1.33 34.96
CA PRO A 144 -9.54 1.54 34.02
C PRO A 144 -9.02 1.68 32.58
N LEU A 145 -8.10 0.81 32.16
CA LEU A 145 -7.51 0.82 30.82
C LEU A 145 -8.32 -0.03 29.85
N ILE A 146 -8.26 0.31 28.58
CA ILE A 146 -8.93 -0.40 27.49
C ILE A 146 -8.01 -0.58 26.29
N TYR A 147 -8.25 -1.66 25.54
CA TYR A 147 -7.66 -1.87 24.23
C TYR A 147 -8.41 -1.00 23.23
N LYS A 148 -7.75 0.07 22.76
CA LYS A 148 -8.37 1.04 21.84
C LYS A 148 -8.74 0.45 20.48
N GLY A 149 -8.16 -0.70 20.14
CA GLY A 149 -8.38 -1.39 18.88
C GLY A 149 -7.08 -1.70 18.16
N PHE A 150 -7.22 -2.45 17.07
CA PHE A 150 -6.12 -2.89 16.23
C PHE A 150 -6.03 -2.02 14.97
N ILE A 151 -4.81 -1.64 14.60
CA ILE A 151 -4.54 -0.93 13.33
C ILE A 151 -3.80 -1.80 12.32
N GLY A 152 -3.17 -2.90 12.75
CA GLY A 152 -2.30 -3.73 11.92
C GLY A 152 -1.09 -2.98 11.36
N ALA A 153 0.09 -3.12 11.97
CA ALA A 153 1.33 -2.51 11.46
C ALA A 153 2.43 -3.58 11.39
N GLY A 154 2.86 -3.91 10.17
CA GLY A 154 3.78 -5.00 9.90
C GLY A 154 4.97 -4.56 9.04
N VAL A 155 6.07 -5.32 9.15
CA VAL A 155 7.28 -5.12 8.36
C VAL A 155 7.93 -6.47 8.08
N ALA A 156 8.46 -6.62 6.87
CA ALA A 156 9.20 -7.79 6.44
C ALA A 156 10.42 -7.38 5.59
N LYS A 157 11.44 -8.23 5.61
CA LYS A 157 12.65 -8.08 4.81
C LYS A 157 12.62 -9.09 3.66
N PHE A 158 12.74 -8.58 2.44
CA PHE A 158 12.86 -9.39 1.22
C PHE A 158 14.20 -9.08 0.59
N PHE A 159 15.21 -9.90 0.89
CA PHE A 159 16.60 -9.63 0.53
C PHE A 159 17.00 -8.20 0.92
N ASP A 160 17.32 -7.32 -0.02
CA ASP A 160 17.72 -5.95 0.30
C ASP A 160 16.55 -4.98 0.49
N LEU A 161 15.32 -5.41 0.20
CA LEU A 161 14.13 -4.59 0.38
C LEU A 161 13.57 -4.73 1.78
N THR A 162 13.16 -3.60 2.33
CA THR A 162 12.19 -3.55 3.42
C THR A 162 10.83 -3.29 2.82
N VAL A 163 9.82 -4.06 3.23
CA VAL A 163 8.43 -3.89 2.83
C VAL A 163 7.60 -3.78 4.10
N SER A 164 6.78 -2.74 4.21
CA SER A 164 6.03 -2.47 5.43
C SER A 164 4.66 -1.89 5.12
N TYR A 165 3.71 -2.13 6.01
CA TYR A 165 2.34 -1.64 5.90
C TYR A 165 1.80 -1.21 7.26
N VAL A 166 0.80 -0.33 7.23
CA VAL A 166 -0.08 -0.06 8.37
C VAL A 166 -1.51 0.15 7.90
N GLY A 167 -2.48 -0.34 8.65
CA GLY A 167 -3.89 -0.22 8.30
C GLY A 167 -4.31 -1.19 7.20
N TYR A 168 -5.27 -0.75 6.40
CA TYR A 168 -5.86 -1.57 5.35
C TYR A 168 -5.05 -1.50 4.06
N THR A 169 -5.09 -2.58 3.29
CA THR A 169 -4.76 -2.60 1.85
C THR A 169 -6.04 -2.49 1.03
N GLU A 170 -5.95 -2.28 -0.29
CA GLU A 170 -7.16 -2.16 -1.13
C GLU A 170 -7.96 -3.47 -1.09
N GLN A 171 -7.28 -4.62 -1.11
CA GLN A 171 -7.92 -5.92 -0.97
C GLN A 171 -8.70 -6.03 0.35
N MET A 172 -8.12 -5.59 1.46
CA MET A 172 -8.81 -5.61 2.77
C MET A 172 -10.02 -4.67 2.79
N LEU A 173 -9.92 -3.48 2.18
CA LEU A 173 -11.06 -2.55 2.09
C LEU A 173 -12.20 -3.13 1.27
N GLN A 174 -11.89 -3.76 0.13
CA GLN A 174 -12.87 -4.40 -0.73
C GLN A 174 -13.57 -5.57 -0.01
N GLN A 175 -12.81 -6.44 0.67
CA GLN A 175 -13.35 -7.53 1.50
C GLN A 175 -14.25 -7.01 2.63
N ALA A 176 -13.91 -5.85 3.20
CA ALA A 176 -14.70 -5.18 4.24
C ALA A 176 -15.92 -4.41 3.71
N GLY A 177 -16.15 -4.40 2.39
CA GLY A 177 -17.24 -3.64 1.75
C GLY A 177 -17.04 -2.13 1.74
N ILE A 178 -15.81 -1.64 1.96
CA ILE A 178 -15.47 -0.22 2.00
C ILE A 178 -14.95 0.21 0.63
N ASN A 179 -15.79 0.89 -0.15
CA ASN A 179 -15.46 1.35 -1.51
C ASN A 179 -15.23 2.87 -1.61
N ASP A 180 -15.52 3.63 -0.56
CA ASP A 180 -15.37 5.09 -0.51
C ASP A 180 -13.93 5.49 -0.17
N TYR A 181 -12.97 5.16 -1.04
CA TYR A 181 -11.56 5.49 -0.84
C TYR A 181 -10.86 5.91 -2.13
N ARG A 182 -9.73 6.59 -1.96
CA ARG A 182 -8.76 6.91 -3.01
C ARG A 182 -7.36 6.45 -2.61
N SER A 183 -6.50 6.30 -3.61
CA SER A 183 -5.10 5.94 -3.41
C SER A 183 -4.14 6.98 -4.00
N VAL A 184 -3.04 7.17 -3.30
CA VAL A 184 -1.85 7.90 -3.77
C VAL A 184 -0.70 6.93 -3.84
N PHE A 185 0.03 6.95 -4.94
CA PHE A 185 1.30 6.25 -5.09
C PHE A 185 2.38 7.23 -5.52
N ILE A 186 3.45 7.34 -4.74
CA ILE A 186 4.57 8.26 -4.98
C ILE A 186 5.91 7.54 -4.82
N THR A 187 6.93 8.04 -5.52
CA THR A 187 8.29 7.48 -5.50
C THR A 187 9.37 8.52 -5.15
N PRO A 188 9.26 9.25 -4.02
CA PRO A 188 10.29 10.20 -3.59
C PRO A 188 11.59 9.49 -3.20
N PHE A 189 12.64 10.27 -2.96
CA PHE A 189 13.84 9.75 -2.31
C PHE A 189 13.62 9.57 -0.81
N ASP A 190 14.32 8.61 -0.21
CA ASP A 190 14.33 8.32 1.21
C ASP A 190 15.01 9.43 2.04
N HIS A 191 15.93 10.18 1.44
CA HIS A 191 16.53 11.38 2.01
C HIS A 191 16.92 12.38 0.90
N ALA A 192 17.70 13.41 1.21
CA ALA A 192 18.06 14.43 0.24
C ALA A 192 18.78 13.82 -0.97
N TYR A 193 18.22 14.00 -2.17
CA TYR A 193 18.68 13.32 -3.39
C TYR A 193 20.15 13.57 -3.78
N PHE A 194 20.72 14.68 -3.30
CA PHE A 194 22.11 15.06 -3.55
C PHE A 194 23.09 14.48 -2.52
N PHE A 195 22.58 13.86 -1.46
CA PHE A 195 23.40 13.20 -0.45
C PHE A 195 23.70 11.75 -0.90
N PRO A 196 24.87 11.19 -0.57
CA PRO A 196 25.25 9.85 -1.01
C PRO A 196 24.25 8.76 -0.62
N ASN A 197 24.04 7.80 -1.53
CA ASN A 197 23.20 6.61 -1.35
C ASN A 197 21.69 6.90 -1.18
N ALA A 198 21.21 8.08 -1.58
CA ALA A 198 19.78 8.35 -1.70
C ALA A 198 19.11 7.36 -2.66
N ASP A 199 18.04 6.73 -2.19
CA ASP A 199 17.30 5.71 -2.91
C ASP A 199 15.79 5.99 -2.86
N ARG A 200 15.01 5.29 -3.68
CA ARG A 200 13.57 5.52 -3.82
C ARG A 200 12.78 4.81 -2.73
N VAL A 201 11.77 5.52 -2.23
CA VAL A 201 10.69 4.96 -1.41
C VAL A 201 9.45 4.88 -2.29
N ASN A 202 8.98 3.68 -2.57
CA ASN A 202 7.69 3.48 -3.22
C ASN A 202 6.63 3.47 -2.13
N PHE A 203 5.82 4.52 -2.04
CA PHE A 203 4.87 4.73 -0.95
C PHE A 203 3.45 4.84 -1.49
N LYS A 204 2.58 3.95 -0.98
CA LYS A 204 1.14 3.95 -1.20
C LYS A 204 0.41 4.47 0.04
N LEU A 205 -0.58 5.33 -0.16
CA LEU A 205 -1.47 5.85 0.88
C LEU A 205 -2.91 5.62 0.44
N LEU A 206 -3.72 5.07 1.35
CA LEU A 206 -5.16 4.88 1.19
C LEU A 206 -5.90 5.81 2.15
N TYR A 207 -6.92 6.49 1.65
CA TYR A 207 -7.71 7.40 2.46
C TYR A 207 -9.15 7.51 1.96
N GLN A 208 -10.07 7.86 2.86
CA GLN A 208 -11.49 8.02 2.54
C GLN A 208 -11.72 9.25 1.66
N ASP A 209 -12.47 9.10 0.56
CA ASP A 209 -12.60 10.15 -0.48
C ASP A 209 -13.15 11.46 0.07
N LYS A 210 -14.19 11.43 0.91
CA LYS A 210 -14.83 12.68 1.36
C LYS A 210 -14.14 13.35 2.53
N THR A 211 -13.61 12.55 3.45
CA THR A 211 -13.14 13.04 4.76
C THR A 211 -11.62 13.20 4.80
N GLY A 212 -10.89 12.57 3.89
CA GLY A 212 -9.44 12.50 3.98
C GLY A 212 -8.93 11.61 5.12
N LYS A 213 -9.81 10.87 5.81
CA LYS A 213 -9.40 9.94 6.88
C LYS A 213 -8.45 8.89 6.31
N ILE A 214 -7.29 8.72 6.95
CA ILE A 214 -6.29 7.74 6.53
C ILE A 214 -6.81 6.34 6.86
N LEU A 215 -6.83 5.46 5.84
CA LEU A 215 -7.29 4.08 5.96
C LEU A 215 -6.14 3.07 6.03
N GLY A 216 -5.00 3.42 5.45
CA GLY A 216 -3.79 2.61 5.51
C GLY A 216 -2.70 3.15 4.60
N GLY A 217 -1.56 2.48 4.60
CA GLY A 217 -0.48 2.76 3.69
C GLY A 217 0.55 1.65 3.67
N GLN A 218 1.31 1.61 2.58
CA GLN A 218 2.30 0.58 2.30
C GLN A 218 3.54 1.24 1.72
N ALA A 219 4.70 0.67 2.00
CA ALA A 219 5.95 1.17 1.48
C ALA A 219 6.94 0.05 1.19
N VAL A 220 7.70 0.21 0.10
CA VAL A 220 8.81 -0.67 -0.26
C VAL A 220 10.01 0.10 -0.77
N GLY A 221 11.20 -0.32 -0.34
CA GLY A 221 12.48 0.21 -0.78
C GLY A 221 13.62 -0.25 0.14
N ARG A 222 14.83 0.23 -0.12
CA ARG A 222 16.03 -0.21 0.62
C ARG A 222 16.23 0.55 1.94
N ASN A 223 15.78 1.80 2.00
CA ASN A 223 16.08 2.70 3.11
C ASN A 223 14.84 3.42 3.66
N GLY A 224 14.77 3.51 4.99
CA GLY A 224 13.82 4.36 5.72
C GLY A 224 12.34 4.01 5.52
N ILE A 225 12.01 2.76 5.19
CA ILE A 225 10.64 2.29 4.96
C ILE A 225 9.86 2.17 6.26
N ASP A 226 10.45 1.48 7.23
CA ASP A 226 10.00 1.35 8.61
C ASP A 226 9.71 2.72 9.27
N LYS A 227 10.58 3.72 9.05
CA LYS A 227 10.38 5.09 9.51
C LYS A 227 9.06 5.69 9.01
N ARG A 228 8.75 5.55 7.71
CA ARG A 228 7.55 6.16 7.11
C ARG A 228 6.29 5.47 7.57
N ILE A 229 6.32 4.14 7.62
CA ILE A 229 5.18 3.38 8.12
C ILE A 229 4.95 3.62 9.62
N SER A 230 6.01 3.78 10.42
CA SER A 230 5.89 4.17 11.83
C SER A 230 5.26 5.55 12.01
N GLN A 231 5.68 6.54 11.22
CA GLN A 231 5.07 7.88 11.23
C GLN A 231 3.60 7.83 10.81
N LEU A 232 3.27 7.05 9.79
CA LEU A 232 1.89 6.87 9.33
C LEU A 232 1.03 6.15 10.39
N SER A 233 1.60 5.16 11.08
CA SER A 233 0.96 4.48 12.20
C SER A 233 0.58 5.45 13.33
N VAL A 234 1.48 6.38 13.67
CA VAL A 234 1.20 7.44 14.64
C VAL A 234 0.12 8.37 14.13
N ALA A 235 0.18 8.80 12.86
CA ALA A 235 -0.83 9.67 12.26
C ALA A 235 -2.24 9.04 12.29
N ILE A 236 -2.36 7.76 11.91
CA ILE A 236 -3.61 6.99 11.97
C ILE A 236 -4.12 6.90 13.42
N THR A 237 -3.25 6.55 14.36
CA THR A 237 -3.61 6.43 15.78
C THR A 237 -4.04 7.77 16.37
N GLY A 238 -3.45 8.87 15.90
CA GLY A 238 -3.78 10.24 16.27
C GLY A 238 -5.02 10.80 15.56
N ASN A 239 -5.74 10.01 14.76
CA ASN A 239 -6.87 10.43 13.93
C ASN A 239 -6.55 11.60 12.98
N LEU A 240 -5.30 11.70 12.53
CA LEU A 240 -4.92 12.65 11.50
C LEU A 240 -5.51 12.26 10.15
N THR A 241 -5.77 13.25 9.33
CA THR A 241 -6.25 13.11 7.95
C THR A 241 -5.12 13.40 6.97
N VAL A 242 -5.32 13.11 5.69
CA VAL A 242 -4.37 13.46 4.64
C VAL A 242 -4.13 14.97 4.52
N THR A 243 -5.04 15.81 5.05
CA THR A 243 -4.86 17.26 5.07
C THR A 243 -3.89 17.73 6.15
N ASP A 244 -3.66 16.91 7.18
CA ASP A 244 -2.72 17.20 8.27
C ASP A 244 -1.28 16.78 7.92
N LEU A 245 -1.11 15.78 7.06
CA LEU A 245 0.21 15.23 6.68
C LEU A 245 1.21 16.30 6.18
N PRO A 246 0.83 17.33 5.41
CA PRO A 246 1.77 18.39 5.01
C PRO A 246 2.31 19.23 6.18
N SER A 247 1.60 19.30 7.30
CA SER A 247 1.97 20.09 8.48
C SER A 247 2.82 19.31 9.48
N LEU A 248 3.06 18.01 9.23
CA LEU A 248 3.93 17.20 10.09
C LEU A 248 5.37 17.71 10.00
N GLU A 249 5.89 18.18 11.14
CA GLU A 249 7.28 18.58 11.29
C GLU A 249 8.16 17.34 11.54
N ILE A 250 8.73 16.81 10.47
CA ILE A 250 9.59 15.62 10.50
C ILE A 250 11.05 16.07 10.56
N PRO A 251 11.87 15.52 11.48
CA PRO A 251 13.29 15.87 11.57
C PRO A 251 14.01 15.75 10.23
N TYR A 252 14.75 16.81 9.89
CA TYR A 252 15.46 16.93 8.64
C TYR A 252 16.92 17.34 8.85
N SER A 253 17.81 16.52 8.29
CA SER A 253 19.05 16.97 7.68
C SER A 253 19.35 16.05 6.48
N PRO A 254 20.23 16.45 5.53
CA PRO A 254 20.42 15.73 4.27
C PRO A 254 20.57 14.20 4.36
N PRO A 255 21.28 13.62 5.36
CA PRO A 255 21.44 12.16 5.45
C PRO A 255 20.19 11.38 5.85
N TYR A 256 19.14 12.04 6.38
CA TYR A 256 18.02 11.34 7.02
C TYR A 256 16.66 11.59 6.38
N SER A 257 16.47 12.73 5.72
CA SER A 257 15.19 13.10 5.11
C SER A 257 15.39 14.15 4.00
N SER A 258 14.29 14.60 3.42
CA SER A 258 14.20 15.78 2.55
C SER A 258 13.45 16.91 3.26
N THR A 259 13.55 18.14 2.75
CA THR A 259 12.82 19.31 3.29
C THR A 259 11.30 19.15 3.30
N ARG A 260 10.79 18.23 2.49
CA ARG A 260 9.44 17.67 2.56
C ARG A 260 9.61 16.16 2.61
N ASP A 261 9.28 15.52 3.71
CA ASP A 261 9.34 14.07 3.82
C ASP A 261 8.28 13.43 2.91
N VAL A 262 8.44 12.13 2.65
CA VAL A 262 7.50 11.26 1.94
C VAL A 262 6.06 11.48 2.39
N LEU A 263 5.79 11.54 3.69
CA LEU A 263 4.43 11.76 4.20
C LEU A 263 3.89 13.15 3.84
N ASN A 264 4.71 14.20 3.90
CA ASN A 264 4.27 15.54 3.50
C ASN A 264 3.91 15.55 2.00
N ILE A 265 4.75 14.92 1.16
CA ILE A 265 4.52 14.82 -0.28
C ILE A 265 3.21 14.05 -0.56
N ALA A 266 2.99 12.91 0.10
CA ALA A 266 1.77 12.13 -0.05
C ALA A 266 0.53 12.95 0.32
N GLY A 267 0.59 13.71 1.43
CA GLY A 267 -0.47 14.63 1.84
C GLY A 267 -0.77 15.71 0.79
N TYR A 268 0.24 16.35 0.21
CA TYR A 268 0.03 17.33 -0.85
C TYR A 268 -0.65 16.71 -2.09
N VAL A 269 -0.25 15.50 -2.48
CA VAL A 269 -0.87 14.81 -3.62
C VAL A 269 -2.31 14.43 -3.30
N ALA A 270 -2.59 13.90 -2.11
CA ALA A 270 -3.94 13.57 -1.66
C ALA A 270 -4.85 14.81 -1.61
N ILE A 271 -4.36 15.95 -1.10
CA ILE A 271 -5.10 17.23 -1.10
C ILE A 271 -5.41 17.67 -2.54
N ASN A 272 -4.47 17.55 -3.47
CA ASN A 272 -4.71 17.91 -4.87
C ASN A 272 -5.79 17.01 -5.51
N GLN A 273 -5.82 15.72 -5.18
CA GLN A 273 -6.87 14.80 -5.59
C GLN A 273 -8.22 15.17 -4.95
N LEU A 274 -8.27 15.40 -3.63
CA LEU A 274 -9.48 15.79 -2.89
C LEU A 274 -10.11 17.08 -3.41
N THR A 275 -9.29 18.07 -3.73
CA THR A 275 -9.73 19.37 -4.23
C THR A 275 -9.97 19.40 -5.74
N ASN A 276 -9.84 18.24 -6.41
CA ASN A 276 -9.93 18.09 -7.87
C ASN A 276 -9.12 19.15 -8.64
N ARG A 277 -7.94 19.51 -8.10
CA ARG A 277 -7.09 20.58 -8.66
C ARG A 277 -6.46 20.20 -9.99
N THR A 278 -6.37 18.91 -10.28
CA THR A 278 -5.83 18.34 -11.52
C THR A 278 -6.69 17.17 -11.93
N ALA A 279 -7.07 17.10 -13.20
CA ALA A 279 -7.77 15.95 -13.75
C ALA A 279 -6.76 14.84 -14.09
N THR A 280 -7.07 13.62 -13.69
CA THR A 280 -6.36 12.41 -14.12
C THR A 280 -7.32 11.45 -14.82
N ILE A 281 -6.79 10.58 -15.67
CA ILE A 281 -7.56 9.54 -16.37
C ILE A 281 -6.68 8.32 -16.56
N LYS A 282 -7.21 7.11 -16.33
CA LYS A 282 -6.49 5.89 -16.75
C LYS A 282 -6.47 5.84 -18.27
N LEU A 283 -5.38 5.31 -18.84
CA LEU A 283 -5.28 5.14 -20.30
C LEU A 283 -6.50 4.40 -20.88
N THR A 284 -6.94 3.32 -20.21
CA THR A 284 -8.08 2.49 -20.62
C THR A 284 -9.40 3.24 -20.65
N ASP A 285 -9.49 4.37 -19.95
CA ASP A 285 -10.72 5.15 -19.80
C ASP A 285 -10.75 6.34 -20.79
N ILE A 286 -9.69 6.53 -21.59
CA ILE A 286 -9.67 7.56 -22.64
C ILE A 286 -10.58 7.11 -23.80
N PRO A 287 -11.58 7.93 -24.20
CA PRO A 287 -12.45 7.60 -25.32
C PRO A 287 -11.69 7.41 -26.63
N GLU A 288 -12.06 6.41 -27.44
CA GLU A 288 -11.47 6.18 -28.78
C GLU A 288 -11.50 7.42 -29.68
N THR A 289 -12.54 8.26 -29.54
CA THR A 289 -12.68 9.52 -30.27
C THR A 289 -11.58 10.52 -29.90
N ASP A 290 -11.11 10.51 -28.65
CA ASP A 290 -10.10 11.43 -28.17
C ASP A 290 -8.72 11.04 -28.72
N PHE A 291 -8.41 9.76 -28.90
CA PHE A 291 -7.19 9.31 -29.60
C PHE A 291 -7.06 9.88 -31.03
N LYS A 292 -8.19 10.22 -31.69
CA LYS A 292 -8.20 10.79 -33.05
C LYS A 292 -8.24 12.32 -33.08
N SER A 293 -8.67 12.98 -32.00
CA SER A 293 -9.04 14.40 -32.03
C SER A 293 -8.36 15.25 -30.95
N ALA A 294 -7.93 14.65 -29.84
CA ALA A 294 -7.27 15.34 -28.75
C ALA A 294 -5.81 15.63 -29.06
N PHE A 295 -5.21 16.49 -28.24
CA PHE A 295 -3.81 16.83 -28.29
C PHE A 295 -3.05 16.12 -27.18
N PHE A 296 -2.11 15.25 -27.56
CA PHE A 296 -1.28 14.50 -26.63
C PHE A 296 0.08 15.20 -26.48
N LEU A 297 0.28 15.86 -25.34
CA LEU A 297 1.46 16.62 -25.00
C LEU A 297 2.44 15.76 -24.21
N ASP A 298 3.59 15.50 -24.79
CA ASP A 298 4.72 14.89 -24.10
C ASP A 298 5.64 15.97 -23.53
N ILE A 299 5.92 15.90 -22.23
CA ILE A 299 6.74 16.89 -21.50
C ILE A 299 8.16 16.41 -21.19
N ARG A 300 8.61 15.33 -21.83
CA ARG A 300 9.96 14.78 -21.68
C ARG A 300 11.02 15.80 -22.06
N GLU A 301 12.07 15.86 -21.25
CA GLU A 301 13.30 16.58 -21.57
C GLU A 301 14.06 15.89 -22.71
N ALA A 302 14.81 16.66 -23.49
CA ALA A 302 15.60 16.14 -24.60
C ALA A 302 16.57 15.02 -24.15
N GLY A 303 16.62 13.93 -24.92
CA GLY A 303 17.49 12.78 -24.65
C GLY A 303 17.01 11.86 -23.51
N LYS A 304 15.84 12.10 -22.93
CA LYS A 304 15.21 11.13 -22.01
C LYS A 304 14.51 10.03 -22.80
N PRO A 305 14.50 8.79 -22.29
CA PRO A 305 13.82 7.68 -22.96
C PRO A 305 12.32 7.98 -23.04
N ALA A 306 11.69 7.42 -24.07
CA ALA A 306 10.26 7.50 -24.20
C ALA A 306 9.58 6.90 -22.96
N ALA A 307 8.57 7.59 -22.45
CA ALA A 307 7.70 7.14 -21.39
C ALA A 307 6.24 7.25 -21.85
N GLY A 308 5.43 6.29 -21.42
CA GLY A 308 4.03 6.15 -21.83
C GLY A 308 3.84 5.30 -23.09
N SER A 309 2.62 4.79 -23.27
CA SER A 309 2.26 3.94 -24.43
C SER A 309 1.65 4.76 -25.58
N VAL A 310 1.19 5.97 -25.29
CA VAL A 310 0.54 6.86 -26.26
C VAL A 310 1.57 7.59 -27.11
N THR A 311 1.36 7.59 -28.43
CA THR A 311 2.15 8.40 -29.35
C THR A 311 1.78 9.88 -29.18
N PRO A 312 2.72 10.77 -28.82
CA PRO A 312 2.40 12.17 -28.59
C PRO A 312 2.15 12.92 -29.90
N THR A 313 1.25 13.91 -29.86
CA THR A 313 1.08 14.90 -30.93
C THR A 313 2.30 15.81 -31.02
N LEU A 314 2.84 16.21 -29.87
CA LEU A 314 4.01 17.07 -29.78
C LEU A 314 4.77 16.81 -28.48
N ASN A 315 6.10 16.88 -28.56
CA ASN A 315 6.96 16.95 -27.39
C ASN A 315 7.40 18.40 -27.14
N ILE A 316 7.04 18.93 -25.97
CA ILE A 316 7.53 20.21 -25.45
C ILE A 316 8.13 19.93 -24.09
N PRO A 317 9.48 19.93 -23.94
CA PRO A 317 10.14 19.75 -22.66
C PRO A 317 9.52 20.63 -21.56
N LEU A 318 9.39 20.10 -20.35
CA LEU A 318 8.77 20.83 -19.24
C LEU A 318 9.49 22.16 -18.97
N SER A 319 10.81 22.20 -19.12
CA SER A 319 11.61 23.43 -19.01
C SER A 319 11.23 24.51 -20.02
N GLU A 320 10.77 24.11 -21.22
CA GLU A 320 10.42 24.99 -22.33
C GLU A 320 8.92 25.32 -22.39
N LEU A 321 8.07 24.56 -21.69
CA LEU A 321 6.61 24.60 -21.82
C LEU A 321 6.03 26.01 -21.66
N ARG A 322 6.59 26.85 -20.77
CA ARG A 322 6.09 28.20 -20.55
C ARG A 322 6.36 29.13 -21.74
N GLU A 323 7.49 28.95 -22.41
CA GLU A 323 7.91 29.75 -23.58
C GLU A 323 7.19 29.28 -24.84
N ARG A 324 6.93 27.98 -24.94
CA ARG A 324 6.30 27.31 -26.08
C ARG A 324 4.80 27.05 -25.88
N ILE A 325 4.17 27.70 -24.90
CA ILE A 325 2.78 27.41 -24.50
C ILE A 325 1.76 27.65 -25.63
N ASN A 326 2.07 28.56 -26.56
CA ASN A 326 1.21 28.88 -27.69
C ASN A 326 1.13 27.74 -28.73
N GLU A 327 2.03 26.75 -28.66
CA GLU A 327 1.98 25.54 -29.50
C GLU A 327 0.93 24.53 -28.98
N VAL A 328 0.44 24.70 -27.75
CA VAL A 328 -0.62 23.86 -27.16
C VAL A 328 -1.99 24.45 -27.53
N PRO A 329 -2.86 23.68 -28.20
CA PRO A 329 -4.16 24.18 -28.64
C PRO A 329 -5.10 24.49 -27.47
N THR A 330 -5.89 25.55 -27.61
CA THR A 330 -6.94 25.93 -26.65
C THR A 330 -8.32 25.39 -27.00
N ASP A 331 -8.51 24.91 -28.23
CA ASP A 331 -9.76 24.42 -28.81
C ASP A 331 -9.91 22.90 -28.77
N LYS A 332 -8.89 22.18 -28.28
CA LYS A 332 -8.86 20.72 -28.16
C LYS A 332 -8.72 20.28 -26.71
N LYS A 333 -9.15 19.06 -26.40
CA LYS A 333 -8.76 18.39 -25.16
C LYS A 333 -7.25 18.17 -25.17
N VAL A 334 -6.59 18.42 -24.04
CA VAL A 334 -5.15 18.23 -23.87
C VAL A 334 -4.91 17.09 -22.87
N TYR A 335 -4.15 16.09 -23.29
CA TYR A 335 -3.68 15.01 -22.44
C TYR A 335 -2.17 15.11 -22.28
N ILE A 336 -1.66 14.93 -21.06
CA ILE A 336 -0.22 14.94 -20.80
C ILE A 336 0.28 13.48 -20.78
N THR A 337 1.12 13.13 -21.74
CA THR A 337 1.72 11.80 -21.93
C THR A 337 3.14 11.80 -21.36
N PHE A 338 3.27 11.55 -20.06
CA PHE A 338 4.57 11.33 -19.42
C PHE A 338 4.37 10.54 -18.12
N ARG A 339 5.45 9.95 -17.58
CA ARG A 339 5.38 9.16 -16.34
C ARG A 339 4.66 9.92 -15.23
N LYS A 340 3.76 9.24 -14.50
CA LYS A 340 3.06 9.78 -13.34
C LYS A 340 4.04 10.46 -12.37
N GLY A 341 3.69 11.65 -11.88
CA GLY A 341 4.47 12.35 -10.87
C GLY A 341 4.45 13.87 -10.99
N LEU A 342 5.51 14.50 -10.48
CA LEU A 342 5.60 15.96 -10.34
C LEU A 342 5.66 16.69 -11.70
N GLY A 343 6.26 16.07 -12.72
CA GLY A 343 6.37 16.68 -14.05
C GLY A 343 5.01 16.97 -14.67
N PRO A 344 4.14 15.96 -14.87
CA PRO A 344 2.78 16.17 -15.40
C PRO A 344 1.95 17.12 -14.55
N TYR A 345 2.10 17.05 -13.22
CA TYR A 345 1.45 18.01 -12.32
C TYR A 345 1.88 19.44 -12.63
N ASN A 346 3.18 19.72 -12.69
CA ASN A 346 3.68 21.06 -13.00
C ASN A 346 3.22 21.54 -14.37
N ALA A 347 3.26 20.67 -15.39
CA ALA A 347 2.75 20.99 -16.72
C ALA A 347 1.26 21.36 -16.70
N SER A 348 0.42 20.56 -16.02
CA SER A 348 -1.02 20.84 -15.93
C SER A 348 -1.29 22.17 -15.22
N ARG A 349 -0.50 22.53 -14.20
CA ARG A 349 -0.61 23.85 -13.53
C ARG A 349 -0.14 25.01 -14.40
N ILE A 350 0.92 24.84 -15.19
CA ILE A 350 1.39 25.84 -16.16
C ILE A 350 0.30 26.10 -17.21
N LEU A 351 -0.28 25.03 -17.77
CA LEU A 351 -1.37 25.10 -18.76
C LEU A 351 -2.63 25.74 -18.17
N ALA A 352 -3.02 25.38 -16.96
CA ALA A 352 -4.17 25.96 -16.28
C ALA A 352 -4.02 27.49 -16.06
N GLY A 353 -2.79 27.98 -15.85
CA GLY A 353 -2.50 29.41 -15.77
C GLY A 353 -2.78 30.20 -17.06
N LYS A 354 -2.91 29.50 -18.20
CA LYS A 354 -3.35 30.05 -19.49
C LYS A 354 -4.78 29.65 -19.87
N GLY A 355 -5.55 29.08 -18.93
CA GLY A 355 -6.91 28.61 -19.18
C GLY A 355 -7.01 27.30 -19.95
N ILE A 356 -5.88 26.61 -20.22
CA ILE A 356 -5.87 25.31 -20.89
C ILE A 356 -6.12 24.23 -19.84
N LYS A 357 -7.24 23.50 -19.98
CA LYS A 357 -7.54 22.33 -19.15
C LYS A 357 -6.80 21.12 -19.71
N ALA A 358 -5.84 20.61 -18.95
CA ALA A 358 -5.10 19.41 -19.28
C ALA A 358 -5.45 18.26 -18.32
N THR A 359 -5.55 17.05 -18.85
CA THR A 359 -5.76 15.81 -18.10
C THR A 359 -4.46 15.00 -18.12
N MET A 360 -4.00 14.56 -16.96
CA MET A 360 -2.80 13.72 -16.85
C MET A 360 -3.19 12.26 -17.06
N ILE A 361 -2.50 11.55 -17.95
CA ILE A 361 -2.74 10.12 -18.13
C ILE A 361 -2.05 9.35 -17.00
N GLU A 362 -2.77 8.41 -16.39
CA GLU A 362 -2.23 7.43 -15.44
C GLU A 362 -1.82 6.18 -16.24
N GLU A 363 -0.53 6.08 -16.51
CA GLU A 363 0.17 4.93 -17.10
C GLU A 363 1.33 4.48 -16.21
#